data_AF-G9N762-F1
#
_entry.id   AF-G9N762-F1
#
_cell.length_a   1.000
_cell.length_b   1.000
_cell.length_c   1.000
_cell.angle_alpha   90.00
_cell.angle_beta   90.00
_cell.angle_gamma   90.00
#
_symmetry.space_group_name_H-M   'P 1'
#
loop_
_entity.id
_entity.type
_entity.pdbx_description
1 polymer ?
#
loop_
_entity_poly.entity_id
_entity_poly.type
_entity_poly.pdbx_seq_one_letter_code
_entity_poly.pdbx_strand_id
1 'polypeptide(L)'
;MSVSLTGETEEPDYEKFEELMAFWETIPRGFPASWHTARETASTLPEGGRTLTAIKDIVSEARRNERKAIISLDILLCRAATADFVPESYLQEFRCIYGQLLGLARPHPMMEITEDVWESEYAPKVSVGETRPGYEWVARIFKLLRLVRGLDCPEVIFIVGVYLNRKFLTYLGGEVYRSWRQKLITDFPELLYRFIGDGMTDLSEQEMKEYKRQELEKIRKRLDEQQPLSI
;
A
#
# COMPACT_ATOMS: atom_id res chain seq x y z
N MET A 1 26.46 0.99 -50.96
CA MET A 1 25.63 2.04 -50.33
C MET A 1 24.64 1.35 -49.43
N SER A 2 24.98 1.21 -48.15
CA SER A 2 24.13 0.59 -47.14
C SER A 2 23.40 1.70 -46.39
N VAL A 3 22.11 1.85 -46.67
CA VAL A 3 21.22 2.72 -45.91
C VAL A 3 20.91 2.00 -44.60
N SER A 4 21.49 2.48 -43.49
CA SER A 4 21.11 2.04 -42.16
C SER A 4 19.84 2.78 -41.76
N LEU A 5 18.71 2.09 -41.88
CA LEU A 5 17.41 2.49 -41.34
C LEU A 5 17.28 1.89 -39.92
N THR A 6 17.82 2.58 -38.92
CA THR A 6 17.36 2.49 -37.54
C THR A 6 17.43 3.89 -36.95
N GLY A 7 16.54 4.75 -37.41
CA GLY A 7 16.19 5.94 -36.64
C GLY A 7 15.36 5.47 -35.46
N GLU A 8 16.01 5.09 -34.37
CA GLU A 8 15.39 5.21 -33.05
C GLU A 8 15.13 6.70 -32.91
N THR A 9 13.89 7.14 -33.17
CA THR A 9 13.46 8.46 -32.73
C THR A 9 13.53 8.43 -31.22
N GLU A 10 14.64 8.91 -30.67
CA GLU A 10 14.78 9.20 -29.25
C GLU A 10 13.58 10.09 -28.88
N GLU A 11 12.71 9.56 -28.03
CA GLU A 11 11.60 10.33 -27.49
C GLU A 11 12.20 11.53 -26.74
N PRO A 12 11.79 12.77 -27.04
CA PRO A 12 12.34 13.91 -26.34
C PRO A 12 12.02 13.84 -24.85
N ASP A 13 12.86 14.50 -24.05
CA ASP A 13 12.58 14.68 -22.63
C ASP A 13 11.21 15.33 -22.45
N TYR A 14 10.51 14.88 -21.40
CA TYR A 14 9.18 15.35 -21.08
C TYR A 14 9.21 16.84 -20.73
N GLU A 15 8.48 17.64 -21.48
CA GLU A 15 8.51 19.11 -21.40
C GLU A 15 8.20 19.66 -20.00
N LYS A 16 7.42 18.93 -19.19
CA LYS A 16 7.08 19.32 -17.81
C LYS A 16 7.89 18.59 -16.74
N PHE A 17 9.00 17.93 -17.10
CA PHE A 17 9.78 17.13 -16.14
C PHE A 17 10.21 17.93 -14.91
N GLU A 18 10.77 19.13 -15.10
CA GLU A 18 11.22 19.97 -13.98
C GLU A 18 10.03 20.45 -13.11
N GLU A 19 8.89 20.78 -13.72
CA GLU A 19 7.66 21.15 -13.01
C GLU A 19 7.11 19.97 -12.19
N LEU A 20 7.14 18.77 -12.77
CA LEU A 20 6.76 17.52 -12.10
C LEU A 20 7.67 17.24 -10.92
N MET A 21 8.99 17.38 -11.08
CA MET A 21 9.95 17.15 -10.02
C MET A 21 9.74 18.14 -8.86
N ALA A 22 9.54 19.43 -9.15
CA ALA A 22 9.21 20.44 -8.15
C ALA A 22 7.88 20.11 -7.42
N PHE A 23 6.87 19.64 -8.13
CA PHE A 23 5.63 19.16 -7.52
C PHE A 23 5.87 17.92 -6.63
N TRP A 24 6.70 16.96 -7.05
CA TRP A 24 7.03 15.77 -6.27
C TRP A 24 7.83 16.07 -5.01
N GLU A 25 8.55 17.18 -4.93
CA GLU A 25 9.16 17.62 -3.67
C GLU A 25 8.12 17.94 -2.59
N THR A 26 6.87 18.19 -2.99
CA THR A 26 5.75 18.45 -2.08
C THR A 26 5.05 17.17 -1.60
N ILE A 27 5.54 15.98 -1.98
CA ILE A 27 4.99 14.71 -1.49
C ILE A 27 5.02 14.72 0.05
N PRO A 28 3.87 14.55 0.73
CA PRO A 28 3.83 14.49 2.18
C PRO A 28 4.72 13.38 2.73
N ARG A 29 5.37 13.61 3.87
CA ARG A 29 6.29 12.61 4.46
C ARG A 29 5.61 11.27 4.73
N GLY A 30 4.34 11.30 5.12
CA GLY A 30 3.53 10.11 5.37
C GLY A 30 2.89 9.47 4.13
N PHE A 31 3.17 9.97 2.94
CA PHE A 31 2.65 9.40 1.70
C PHE A 31 3.33 8.04 1.42
N PRO A 32 2.66 7.07 0.78
CA PRO A 32 3.21 5.73 0.61
C PRO A 32 4.61 5.73 -0.02
N ALA A 33 5.50 4.88 0.51
CA ALA A 33 6.92 4.81 0.15
C ALA A 33 7.16 4.62 -1.34
N SER A 34 6.24 3.95 -2.05
CA SER A 34 6.31 3.75 -3.49
C SER A 34 6.37 5.06 -4.28
N TRP A 35 5.76 6.13 -3.78
CA TRP A 35 5.80 7.45 -4.41
C TRP A 35 7.10 8.21 -4.11
N HIS A 36 7.67 8.02 -2.93
CA HIS A 36 9.01 8.53 -2.62
C HIS A 36 10.07 7.84 -3.49
N THR A 37 9.98 6.51 -3.65
CA THR A 37 10.83 5.75 -4.57
C THR A 37 10.64 6.17 -6.03
N ALA A 38 9.41 6.50 -6.44
CA ALA A 38 9.14 7.02 -7.77
C ALA A 38 9.88 8.35 -8.00
N ARG A 39 9.82 9.25 -7.01
CA ARG A 39 10.57 10.52 -7.05
C ARG A 39 12.06 10.31 -7.14
N GLU A 40 12.62 9.45 -6.29
CA GLU A 40 14.05 9.13 -6.31
C GLU A 40 14.45 8.57 -7.68
N THR A 41 13.72 7.57 -8.17
CA THR A 41 13.97 6.96 -9.49
C THR A 41 13.96 8.02 -10.60
N ALA A 42 12.93 8.86 -10.67
CA ALA A 42 12.83 9.88 -11.71
C ALA A 42 13.96 10.92 -11.60
N SER A 43 14.36 11.31 -10.39
CA SER A 43 15.44 12.29 -10.18
C SER A 43 16.80 11.79 -10.68
N THR A 44 16.98 10.47 -10.79
CA THR A 44 18.22 9.87 -11.30
C THR A 44 18.26 9.66 -12.81
N LEU A 45 17.18 9.99 -13.52
CA LEU A 45 17.13 9.83 -14.98
C LEU A 45 18.10 10.82 -15.66
N PRO A 46 18.97 10.33 -16.57
CA PRO A 46 19.84 11.18 -17.34
C PRO A 46 19.03 12.03 -18.34
N GLU A 47 19.63 13.12 -18.82
CA GLU A 47 19.10 13.88 -19.96
C GLU A 47 18.96 12.96 -21.18
N GLY A 48 17.84 13.07 -21.91
CA GLY A 48 17.43 12.14 -22.97
C GLY A 48 16.75 10.85 -22.46
N GLY A 49 16.77 10.59 -21.14
CA GLY A 49 16.07 9.49 -20.49
C GLY A 49 14.80 9.91 -19.75
N ARG A 50 14.47 11.21 -19.70
CA ARG A 50 13.35 11.77 -18.93
C ARG A 50 12.07 11.83 -19.76
N THR A 51 11.87 10.82 -20.59
CA THR A 51 10.79 10.79 -21.57
C THR A 51 9.43 10.62 -20.91
N LEU A 52 8.35 11.06 -21.57
CA LEU A 52 6.99 10.93 -21.01
C LEU A 52 6.65 9.46 -20.75
N THR A 53 7.09 8.56 -21.62
CA THR A 53 6.94 7.11 -21.42
C THR A 53 7.64 6.62 -20.16
N ALA A 54 8.91 6.99 -19.94
CA ALA A 54 9.65 6.58 -18.74
C ALA A 54 8.98 7.08 -17.45
N ILE A 55 8.51 8.32 -17.43
CA ILE A 55 7.80 8.89 -16.28
C ILE A 55 6.45 8.20 -16.05
N LYS A 56 5.71 7.87 -17.12
CA LYS A 56 4.47 7.09 -17.02
C LYS A 56 4.70 5.73 -16.38
N ASP A 57 5.77 5.04 -16.75
CA ASP A 57 6.10 3.73 -16.19
C ASP A 57 6.42 3.83 -14.70
N ILE A 58 7.19 4.84 -14.30
CA ILE A 58 7.49 5.14 -12.89
C ILE A 58 6.20 5.41 -12.09
N VAL A 59 5.31 6.28 -12.60
CA VAL A 59 4.02 6.59 -11.96
C VAL A 59 3.14 5.34 -11.84
N SER A 60 3.11 4.52 -12.90
CA SER A 60 2.32 3.31 -12.95
C SER A 60 2.80 2.28 -11.93
N GLU A 61 4.12 2.13 -11.80
CA GLU A 61 4.73 1.24 -10.82
C GLU A 61 4.49 1.72 -9.38
N ALA A 62 4.57 3.04 -9.13
CA ALA A 62 4.27 3.63 -7.83
C ALA A 62 2.83 3.31 -7.37
N ARG A 63 1.86 3.49 -8.27
CA ARG A 63 0.44 3.19 -8.06
C ARG A 63 0.19 1.71 -7.86
N ARG A 64 0.81 0.86 -8.70
CA ARG A 64 0.69 -0.59 -8.61
C ARG A 64 1.19 -1.10 -7.26
N ASN A 65 2.34 -0.61 -6.81
CA ASN A 65 2.93 -1.00 -5.53
C ASN A 65 2.11 -0.51 -4.34
N GLU A 66 1.58 0.72 -4.39
CA GLU A 66 0.64 1.21 -3.38
C GLU A 66 -0.61 0.32 -3.31
N ARG A 67 -1.24 0.02 -4.46
CA ARG A 67 -2.44 -0.83 -4.52
C ARG A 67 -2.13 -2.22 -3.99
N LYS A 68 -1.00 -2.81 -4.39
CA LYS A 68 -0.56 -4.13 -3.92
C LYS A 68 -0.42 -4.17 -2.40
N ALA A 69 0.20 -3.14 -1.80
CA ALA A 69 0.32 -3.03 -0.34
C ALA A 69 -1.06 -3.00 0.35
N ILE A 70 -2.01 -2.21 -0.16
CA ILE A 70 -3.38 -2.15 0.38
C ILE A 70 -4.08 -3.51 0.29
N ILE A 71 -3.97 -4.18 -0.86
CA ILE A 71 -4.56 -5.51 -1.09
C ILE A 71 -3.94 -6.55 -0.16
N SER A 72 -2.62 -6.52 0.01
CA SER A 72 -1.91 -7.42 0.92
C SER A 72 -2.38 -7.28 2.36
N LEU A 73 -2.67 -6.07 2.86
CA LEU A 73 -3.26 -5.89 4.20
C LEU A 73 -4.62 -6.57 4.32
N ASP A 74 -5.50 -6.38 3.33
CA ASP A 74 -6.82 -7.00 3.33
C ASP A 74 -6.73 -8.53 3.33
N ILE A 75 -5.83 -9.09 2.52
CA ILE A 75 -5.58 -10.54 2.48
C ILE A 75 -5.03 -11.04 3.82
N LEU A 76 -4.05 -10.35 4.40
CA LEU A 76 -3.46 -10.73 5.69
C LEU A 76 -4.48 -10.67 6.83
N LEU A 77 -5.37 -9.68 6.84
CA LEU A 77 -6.45 -9.59 7.83
C LEU A 77 -7.44 -10.75 7.69
N CYS A 78 -7.80 -11.14 6.46
CA CYS A 78 -8.65 -12.30 6.23
C CYS A 78 -7.97 -13.58 6.72
N ARG A 79 -6.69 -13.78 6.40
CA ARG A 79 -5.93 -14.95 6.85
C ARG A 79 -5.76 -14.98 8.38
N ALA A 80 -5.48 -13.83 9.01
CA ALA A 80 -5.34 -13.73 10.45
C ALA A 80 -6.65 -14.03 11.19
N ALA A 81 -7.80 -13.73 10.57
CA ALA A 81 -9.12 -14.02 11.12
C ALA A 81 -9.54 -15.48 10.99
N THR A 82 -9.05 -16.20 9.98
CA THR A 82 -9.40 -17.61 9.76
C THR A 82 -8.37 -18.59 10.33
N ALA A 83 -7.21 -18.09 10.75
CA ALA A 83 -6.17 -18.87 11.40
C ALA A 83 -6.49 -19.14 12.88
N ASP A 84 -6.28 -20.37 13.33
CA ASP A 84 -6.35 -20.74 14.75
C ASP A 84 -5.24 -20.05 15.56
N PHE A 85 -4.15 -19.65 14.90
CA PHE A 85 -3.03 -18.91 15.46
C PHE A 85 -2.42 -17.97 14.42
N VAL A 86 -2.18 -16.71 14.80
CA VAL A 86 -1.48 -15.73 13.95
C VAL A 86 0.04 -15.86 14.15
N PRO A 87 0.81 -16.34 13.16
CA PRO A 87 2.25 -16.47 13.30
C PRO A 87 2.94 -15.11 13.36
N GLU A 88 4.10 -15.03 14.03
CA GLU A 88 4.88 -13.78 14.14
C GLU A 88 5.29 -13.25 12.75
N SER A 89 5.49 -14.13 11.77
CA SER A 89 5.76 -13.74 10.39
C SER A 89 4.63 -12.92 9.76
N TYR A 90 3.37 -13.18 10.11
CA TYR A 90 2.23 -12.38 9.64
C TYR A 90 2.22 -11.00 10.31
N LEU A 91 2.52 -10.95 11.61
CA LEU A 91 2.65 -9.67 12.33
C LEU A 91 3.78 -8.85 11.74
N GLN A 92 4.91 -9.47 11.41
CA GLN A 92 6.02 -8.81 10.72
C GLN A 92 5.62 -8.27 9.35
N GLU A 93 4.85 -9.05 8.58
CA GLU A 93 4.33 -8.61 7.28
C GLU A 93 3.37 -7.41 7.42
N PHE A 94 2.47 -7.43 8.42
CA PHE A 94 1.65 -6.28 8.76
C PHE A 94 2.49 -5.03 9.07
N ARG A 95 3.49 -5.16 9.95
CA ARG A 95 4.40 -4.06 10.33
C ARG A 95 5.08 -3.47 9.10
N CYS A 96 5.58 -4.32 8.20
CA CYS A 96 6.22 -3.89 6.97
C CYS A 96 5.27 -3.11 6.07
N ILE A 97 4.07 -3.62 5.82
CA ILE A 97 3.13 -2.99 4.90
C ILE A 97 2.59 -1.68 5.48
N TYR A 98 2.28 -1.62 6.78
CA TYR A 98 1.88 -0.36 7.42
C TYR A 98 3.00 0.69 7.37
N GLY A 99 4.25 0.28 7.59
CA GLY A 99 5.40 1.18 7.43
C GLY A 99 5.51 1.73 6.01
N GLN A 100 5.39 0.88 5.00
CA GLN A 100 5.41 1.28 3.59
C GLN A 100 4.29 2.25 3.24
N LEU A 101 3.07 2.02 3.74
CA LEU A 101 1.94 2.92 3.51
C LEU A 101 2.06 4.25 4.25
N LEU A 102 2.94 4.33 5.26
CA LEU A 102 3.30 5.55 5.99
C LEU A 102 4.58 6.22 5.49
N GLY A 103 5.07 5.84 4.30
CA GLY A 103 6.23 6.46 3.67
C GLY A 103 7.58 5.94 4.15
N LEU A 104 7.60 4.85 4.92
CA LEU A 104 8.84 4.26 5.40
C LEU A 104 9.31 3.19 4.42
N ALA A 105 10.59 3.28 4.05
CA ALA A 105 11.23 2.23 3.26
C ALA A 105 11.14 0.88 3.98
N ARG A 106 11.06 -0.19 3.19
CA ARG A 106 11.07 -1.56 3.71
C ARG A 106 12.35 -1.78 4.53
N PRO A 107 12.31 -2.49 5.67
CA PRO A 107 13.50 -2.74 6.44
C PRO A 107 14.40 -3.68 5.65
N HIS A 108 15.71 -3.65 5.94
CA HIS A 108 16.67 -4.47 5.22
C HIS A 108 16.28 -5.96 5.32
N PRO A 109 16.35 -6.75 4.22
CA PRO A 109 15.94 -8.16 4.21
C PRO A 109 16.68 -9.07 5.21
N MET A 110 17.81 -8.60 5.75
CA MET A 110 18.60 -9.29 6.76
C MET A 110 18.28 -8.89 8.20
N MET A 111 17.29 -8.03 8.45
CA MET A 111 16.75 -7.90 9.81
C MET A 111 16.11 -9.23 10.19
N GLU A 112 16.60 -9.85 11.26
CA GLU A 112 16.03 -11.09 11.77
C GLU A 112 14.55 -10.90 12.11
N ILE A 113 13.74 -11.92 11.84
CA ILE A 113 12.28 -11.95 12.08
C ILE A 113 11.93 -11.76 13.58
N THR A 114 12.94 -11.72 14.45
CA THR A 114 12.86 -11.66 15.92
C THR A 114 12.77 -10.24 16.48
N GLU A 115 13.17 -9.20 15.75
CA GLU A 115 13.05 -7.81 16.20
C GLU A 115 11.69 -7.21 15.82
N ASP A 116 11.03 -6.56 16.79
CA ASP A 116 9.81 -5.78 16.53
C ASP A 116 10.17 -4.53 15.72
N VAL A 117 10.29 -4.71 14.40
CA VAL A 117 10.62 -3.68 13.42
C VAL A 117 9.71 -2.46 13.54
N TRP A 118 8.47 -2.64 14.00
CA TRP A 118 7.60 -1.51 14.22
C TRP A 118 8.11 -0.62 15.34
N GLU A 119 8.42 -1.20 16.50
CA GLU A 119 8.90 -0.43 17.65
C GLU A 119 10.35 0.05 17.47
N SER A 120 11.22 -0.76 16.85
CA SER A 120 12.65 -0.43 16.70
C SER A 120 12.95 0.53 15.55
N GLU A 121 12.28 0.39 14.40
CA GLU A 121 12.66 1.08 13.16
C GLU A 121 11.63 2.11 12.69
N TYR A 122 10.35 1.84 12.90
CA TYR A 122 9.27 2.64 12.30
C TYR A 122 8.67 3.65 13.26
N ALA A 123 8.29 3.24 14.46
CA ALA A 123 7.68 4.09 15.48
C ALA A 123 8.50 5.36 15.78
N PRO A 124 9.84 5.33 15.88
CA PRO A 124 10.64 6.54 16.06
C PRO A 124 10.51 7.54 14.90
N LYS A 125 10.25 7.05 13.68
CA LYS A 125 10.17 7.87 12.46
C LYS A 125 8.76 8.40 12.20
N VAL A 126 7.70 7.68 12.60
CA VAL A 126 6.30 8.07 12.31
C VAL A 126 5.53 8.64 13.50
N SER A 127 6.05 8.58 14.72
CA SER A 127 5.35 9.06 15.93
C SER A 127 5.25 10.58 16.08
N VAL A 128 5.82 11.35 15.15
CA VAL A 128 5.90 12.82 15.19
C VAL A 128 5.25 13.48 13.97
N GLY A 129 4.80 14.73 14.13
CA GLY A 129 4.31 15.56 13.03
C GLY A 129 3.08 14.99 12.30
N GLU A 130 3.07 15.10 10.97
CA GLU A 130 1.95 14.76 10.08
C GLU A 130 1.62 13.25 10.04
N THR A 131 2.59 12.39 10.38
CA THR A 131 2.44 10.93 10.37
C THR A 131 1.87 10.36 11.67
N ARG A 132 1.84 11.17 12.75
CA ARG A 132 1.39 10.73 14.08
C ARG A 132 0.00 10.09 14.08
N PRO A 133 -1.03 10.63 13.40
CA PRO A 133 -2.34 9.98 13.37
C PRO A 133 -2.30 8.59 12.75
N GLY A 134 -1.46 8.38 11.73
CA GLY A 134 -1.21 7.08 11.12
C GLY A 134 -0.56 6.10 12.11
N TYR A 135 0.47 6.56 12.83
CA TYR A 135 1.10 5.79 13.91
C TYR A 135 0.08 5.35 14.98
N GLU A 136 -0.78 6.26 15.45
CA GLU A 136 -1.78 5.95 16.47
C GLU A 136 -2.78 4.87 16.02
N TRP A 137 -3.16 4.86 14.74
CA TRP A 137 -4.00 3.80 14.18
C TRP A 137 -3.29 2.45 14.15
N VAL A 138 -2.05 2.42 13.64
CA VAL A 138 -1.29 1.18 13.54
C VAL A 138 -0.96 0.61 14.92
N ALA A 139 -0.62 1.46 15.89
CA ALA A 139 -0.43 1.06 17.28
C ALA A 139 -1.71 0.43 17.90
N ARG A 140 -2.89 0.99 17.60
CA ARG A 140 -4.17 0.40 18.03
C ARG A 140 -4.40 -0.97 17.39
N ILE A 141 -4.12 -1.10 16.09
CA ILE A 141 -4.23 -2.37 15.36
C ILE A 141 -3.33 -3.43 15.99
N PHE A 142 -2.04 -3.13 16.22
CA PHE A 142 -1.12 -4.09 16.84
C PHE A 142 -1.46 -4.42 18.28
N LYS A 143 -1.91 -3.44 19.08
CA LYS A 143 -2.38 -3.70 20.44
C LYS A 143 -3.54 -4.68 20.42
N LEU A 144 -4.47 -4.56 19.47
CA LEU A 144 -5.59 -5.48 19.35
C LEU A 144 -5.17 -6.84 18.83
N LEU A 145 -4.34 -6.92 17.79
CA LEU A 145 -3.78 -8.20 17.32
C LEU A 145 -3.06 -8.96 18.45
N ARG A 146 -2.37 -8.24 19.35
CA ARG A 146 -1.76 -8.82 20.56
C ARG A 146 -2.76 -9.28 21.62
N LEU A 147 -3.78 -8.46 21.92
CA LEU A 147 -4.78 -8.78 22.94
C LEU A 147 -5.63 -9.99 22.55
N VAL A 148 -5.97 -10.10 21.27
CA VAL A 148 -6.84 -11.18 20.80
C VAL A 148 -6.06 -12.49 20.52
N ARG A 149 -4.72 -12.45 20.49
CA ARG A 149 -3.89 -13.67 20.57
C ARG A 149 -4.14 -14.49 21.86
N GLY A 150 -4.75 -13.88 22.87
CA GLY A 150 -5.16 -14.55 24.13
C GLY A 150 -6.67 -14.81 24.26
N LEU A 151 -7.47 -14.59 23.22
CA LEU A 151 -8.93 -14.79 23.24
C LEU A 151 -9.32 -15.82 22.17
N ASP A 152 -10.10 -16.85 22.55
CA ASP A 152 -10.71 -17.82 21.63
C ASP A 152 -11.89 -17.21 20.85
N CYS A 153 -11.72 -16.02 20.25
CA CYS A 153 -12.74 -15.35 19.44
C CYS A 153 -12.14 -14.71 18.18
N PRO A 154 -11.77 -15.50 17.16
CA PRO A 154 -11.20 -15.03 15.88
C PRO A 154 -12.08 -14.01 15.15
N GLU A 155 -13.40 -14.04 15.37
CA GLU A 155 -14.37 -13.14 14.74
C GLU A 155 -14.22 -11.70 15.24
N VAL A 156 -13.83 -11.53 16.50
CA VAL A 156 -13.54 -10.21 17.08
C VAL A 156 -12.27 -9.62 16.46
N ILE A 157 -11.27 -10.45 16.14
CA ILE A 157 -10.07 -10.05 15.37
C ILE A 157 -10.48 -9.50 14.02
N PHE A 158 -11.34 -10.24 13.32
CA PHE A 158 -11.78 -9.85 11.99
C PHE A 158 -12.54 -8.53 12.00
N ILE A 159 -13.57 -8.41 12.84
CA ILE A 159 -14.46 -7.24 12.85
C ILE A 159 -13.67 -5.99 13.26
N VAL A 160 -12.87 -6.08 14.32
CA VAL A 160 -12.14 -4.93 14.83
C VAL A 160 -10.92 -4.61 13.97
N GLY A 161 -10.19 -5.62 13.49
CA GLY A 161 -9.04 -5.46 12.60
C GLY A 161 -9.43 -4.86 11.25
N VAL A 162 -10.51 -5.35 10.63
CA VAL A 162 -11.04 -4.79 9.37
C VAL A 162 -11.56 -3.37 9.58
N TYR A 163 -12.27 -3.11 10.69
CA TYR A 163 -12.76 -1.77 11.00
C TYR A 163 -11.62 -0.77 11.16
N LEU A 164 -10.59 -1.11 11.92
CA LEU A 164 -9.44 -0.24 12.16
C LEU A 164 -8.57 -0.08 10.91
N ASN A 165 -8.40 -1.13 10.11
CA ASN A 165 -7.72 -1.02 8.82
C ASN A 165 -8.47 -0.06 7.88
N ARG A 166 -9.81 -0.14 7.83
CA ARG A 166 -10.61 0.83 7.07
C ARG A 166 -10.43 2.27 7.57
N LYS A 167 -10.32 2.48 8.88
CA LYS A 167 -10.02 3.81 9.44
C LYS A 167 -8.63 4.29 9.07
N PHE A 168 -7.63 3.41 9.10
CA PHE A 168 -6.28 3.70 8.62
C PHE A 168 -6.27 4.05 7.12
N LEU A 169 -6.92 3.27 6.27
CA LEU A 169 -7.04 3.57 4.83
C LEU A 169 -7.81 4.88 4.58
N THR A 170 -8.81 5.20 5.41
CA THR A 170 -9.50 6.50 5.34
C THR A 170 -8.55 7.64 5.70
N TYR A 171 -7.66 7.47 6.67
CA TYR A 171 -6.60 8.42 6.98
C TYR A 171 -5.63 8.59 5.80
N LEU A 172 -5.21 7.51 5.13
CA LEU A 172 -4.43 7.57 3.90
C LEU A 172 -5.20 8.23 2.72
N GLY A 173 -6.52 8.25 2.78
CA GLY A 173 -7.40 9.01 1.90
C GLY A 173 -7.77 10.41 2.41
N GLY A 174 -7.11 10.87 3.47
CA GLY A 174 -7.33 12.16 4.12
C GLY A 174 -7.07 13.35 3.22
N GLU A 175 -7.45 14.54 3.68
CA GLU A 175 -7.48 15.75 2.86
C GLU A 175 -6.13 16.10 2.22
N VAL A 176 -5.03 16.01 2.98
CA VAL A 176 -3.67 16.32 2.49
C VAL A 176 -3.28 15.38 1.33
N TYR A 177 -3.47 14.08 1.50
CA TYR A 177 -3.14 13.06 0.51
C TYR A 177 -4.06 13.14 -0.72
N ARG A 178 -5.34 13.42 -0.50
CA ARG A 178 -6.32 13.64 -1.57
C ARG A 178 -5.99 14.87 -2.39
N SER A 179 -5.66 15.98 -1.75
CA SER A 179 -5.29 17.24 -2.42
C SER A 179 -4.04 17.06 -3.26
N TRP A 180 -3.02 16.36 -2.76
CA TRP A 180 -1.82 16.05 -3.54
C TRP A 180 -2.15 15.20 -4.78
N ARG A 181 -2.94 14.12 -4.62
CA ARG A 181 -3.37 13.29 -5.76
C ARG A 181 -4.22 14.07 -6.77
N GLN A 182 -5.11 14.93 -6.29
CA GLN A 182 -5.94 15.75 -7.14
C GLN A 182 -5.09 16.73 -7.96
N LYS A 183 -4.07 17.32 -7.34
CA LYS A 183 -3.11 18.17 -8.04
C LYS A 183 -2.33 17.41 -9.11
N LEU A 184 -1.87 16.19 -8.81
CA LEU A 184 -1.24 15.32 -9.82
C LEU A 184 -2.17 15.05 -11.02
N ILE A 185 -3.45 14.78 -10.76
CA ILE A 185 -4.45 14.53 -11.82
C ILE A 185 -4.71 15.79 -12.65
N THR A 186 -4.78 16.95 -12.01
CA THR A 186 -5.12 18.22 -12.67
C THR A 186 -3.95 18.79 -13.46
N ASP A 187 -2.74 18.76 -12.90
CA ASP A 187 -1.57 19.43 -13.49
C ASP A 187 -0.82 18.51 -14.48
N PHE A 188 -0.88 17.18 -14.26
CA PHE A 188 -0.20 16.16 -15.07
C PHE A 188 -1.12 15.01 -15.54
N PRO A 189 -2.29 15.30 -16.15
CA PRO A 189 -3.26 14.27 -16.54
C PRO A 189 -2.68 13.21 -17.51
N GLU A 190 -1.74 13.61 -18.37
CA GLU A 190 -1.06 12.75 -19.33
C GLU A 190 -0.38 11.54 -18.68
N LEU A 191 0.07 11.66 -17.42
CA LEU A 191 0.71 10.57 -16.67
C LEU A 191 -0.28 9.46 -16.26
N LEU A 192 -1.58 9.72 -16.36
CA LEU A 192 -2.64 8.84 -15.86
C LEU A 192 -3.53 8.26 -16.97
N TYR A 193 -3.44 8.78 -18.20
CA TYR A 193 -4.41 8.59 -19.29
C TYR A 193 -4.54 7.16 -19.87
N ARG A 194 -3.63 6.21 -19.57
CA ARG A 194 -3.73 4.82 -20.06
C ARG A 194 -4.47 3.85 -19.14
N PHE A 195 -4.72 4.20 -17.88
CA PHE A 195 -5.25 3.24 -16.89
C PHE A 195 -6.78 3.21 -16.76
N ILE A 196 -7.52 3.86 -17.66
CA ILE A 196 -9.00 3.75 -17.72
C ILE A 196 -9.44 2.51 -18.55
N GLY A 197 -8.52 1.79 -19.21
CA GLY A 197 -8.89 0.70 -20.13
C GLY A 197 -8.01 -0.55 -20.21
N ASP A 198 -6.89 -0.65 -19.47
CA ASP A 198 -6.13 -1.91 -19.41
C ASP A 198 -6.67 -2.78 -18.28
N GLY A 199 -7.20 -3.95 -18.62
CA GLY A 199 -7.93 -4.92 -17.77
C GLY A 199 -7.20 -5.51 -16.55
N MET A 200 -6.39 -4.72 -15.83
CA MET A 200 -5.83 -5.02 -14.52
C MET A 200 -6.74 -4.61 -13.34
N THR A 201 -7.86 -3.94 -13.60
CA THR A 201 -8.79 -3.50 -12.55
C THR A 201 -9.85 -4.54 -12.19
N ASP A 202 -10.29 -5.41 -13.10
CA ASP A 202 -11.41 -6.31 -12.78
C ASP A 202 -11.00 -7.68 -12.24
N LEU A 203 -9.91 -8.30 -12.73
CA LEU A 203 -9.52 -9.64 -12.24
C LEU A 203 -9.11 -9.62 -10.77
N SER A 204 -8.21 -8.72 -10.36
CA SER A 204 -7.80 -8.66 -8.94
C SER A 204 -8.90 -8.20 -7.99
N GLU A 205 -9.82 -7.31 -8.42
CA GLU A 205 -10.96 -6.90 -7.59
C GLU A 205 -12.06 -7.95 -7.55
N GLN A 206 -12.33 -8.65 -8.66
CA GLN A 206 -13.25 -9.78 -8.68
C GLN A 206 -12.68 -10.97 -7.89
N GLU A 207 -11.41 -11.32 -8.08
CA GLU A 207 -10.71 -12.36 -7.32
C GLU A 207 -10.73 -12.05 -5.83
N MET A 208 -10.57 -10.79 -5.46
CA MET A 208 -10.59 -10.37 -4.06
C MET A 208 -12.01 -10.24 -3.51
N LYS A 209 -13.00 -9.84 -4.32
CA LYS A 209 -14.43 -9.92 -3.95
C LYS A 209 -14.83 -11.37 -3.74
N GLU A 210 -14.39 -12.27 -4.61
CA GLU A 210 -14.65 -13.70 -4.55
C GLU A 210 -13.96 -14.34 -3.34
N TYR A 211 -12.69 -14.01 -3.11
CA TYR A 211 -11.95 -14.45 -1.93
C TYR A 211 -12.61 -13.94 -0.64
N LYS A 212 -12.97 -12.64 -0.57
CA LYS A 212 -13.70 -12.07 0.58
C LYS A 212 -15.05 -12.78 0.78
N ARG A 213 -15.78 -13.09 -0.29
CA ARG A 213 -17.03 -13.84 -0.22
C ARG A 213 -16.81 -15.24 0.37
N GLN A 214 -15.85 -15.99 -0.16
CA GLN A 214 -15.52 -17.33 0.30
C GLN A 214 -15.05 -17.36 1.76
N GLU A 215 -14.21 -16.41 2.18
CA GLU A 215 -13.74 -16.33 3.56
C GLU A 215 -14.86 -15.91 4.53
N LEU A 216 -15.72 -14.95 4.14
CA LEU A 216 -16.91 -14.60 4.93
C LEU A 216 -17.87 -15.78 5.09
N GLU A 217 -18.01 -16.61 4.06
CA GLU A 217 -18.86 -17.79 4.09
C GLU A 217 -18.28 -18.91 4.98
N LYS A 218 -16.95 -19.07 5.00
CA LYS A 218 -16.26 -19.96 5.96
C LYS A 218 -16.44 -19.48 7.40
N ILE A 219 -16.28 -18.17 7.66
CA ILE A 219 -16.50 -17.58 8.99
C ILE A 219 -17.95 -17.80 9.43
N ARG A 220 -18.91 -17.55 8.54
CA ARG A 220 -20.34 -17.76 8.81
C ARG A 220 -20.63 -19.22 9.15
N LYS A 221 -20.06 -20.16 8.40
CA LYS A 221 -20.23 -21.59 8.66
C LYS A 221 -19.66 -22.02 10.01
N ARG A 222 -18.49 -21.51 10.40
CA ARG A 222 -17.90 -21.76 11.74
C ARG A 222 -18.77 -21.18 12.86
N LEU A 223 -19.34 -19.99 12.66
CA LEU A 223 -20.27 -19.38 13.61
C LEU A 223 -21.56 -20.18 13.78
N ASP A 224 -22.11 -20.69 12.68
CA ASP A 224 -23.30 -21.56 12.69
C ASP A 224 -23.00 -22.91 13.37
N GLU A 225 -21.77 -23.43 13.24
CA GLU A 225 -21.30 -24.66 13.89
C GLU A 225 -20.97 -24.46 15.39
N GLN A 226 -20.68 -23.23 15.83
CA GLN A 226 -20.40 -22.89 17.23
C GLN A 226 -21.63 -22.43 18.03
N GLN A 227 -22.81 -22.28 17.40
CA GLN A 227 -24.04 -22.11 18.18
C GLN A 227 -24.31 -23.41 18.96
N PRO A 228 -24.36 -23.36 20.31
CA PRO A 228 -24.83 -24.52 21.06
C PRO A 228 -26.29 -24.76 20.65
N LEU A 229 -26.59 -26.02 20.29
CA LEU A 229 -27.95 -26.55 20.26
C LEU A 229 -28.66 -26.08 21.53
N SER A 230 -29.47 -25.04 21.37
CA SER A 230 -30.25 -24.44 22.45
C SER A 230 -31.63 -25.07 22.37
N ILE A 231 -31.83 -26.05 23.27
CA ILE A 231 -33.07 -26.76 23.63
C ILE A 231 -33.47 -27.91 22.68
#